data_AF-A0A4Q3YG93-F1
#
_entry.id   AF-A0A4Q3YG93-F1
#
_cell.length_a   1.000
_cell.length_b   1.000
_cell.length_c   1.000
_cell.angle_alpha   90.00
_cell.angle_beta   90.00
_cell.angle_gamma   90.00
#
_symmetry.space_group_name_H-M   'P 1'
#
loop_
_entity.id
_entity.type
_entity.pdbx_description
1 polymer ?
#
loop_
_entity_poly.entity_id
_entity_poly.type
_entity_poly.pdbx_seq_one_letter_code
_entity_poly.pdbx_strand_id
1 'polypeptide(L)' 'PGKWECHVTRDEFCHFLEGRSTYVHESGDVIEITPDTAAFFPKDWKGVCTVHETIKKVYMIR' A
#
# COMPACT_ATOMS: atom_id res chain seq x y z
N PRO A 1 7.86 -6.63 -9.52
CA PRO A 1 7.33 -7.54 -8.48
C PRO A 1 8.36 -7.73 -7.37
N GLY A 2 7.93 -7.88 -6.12
CA GLY A 2 8.82 -8.03 -4.97
C GLY A 2 8.15 -7.80 -3.62
N LYS A 3 8.92 -7.90 -2.54
CA LYS A 3 8.47 -7.75 -1.16
C LYS A 3 9.43 -6.82 -0.39
N TRP A 4 8.89 -5.85 0.34
CA TRP A 4 9.69 -4.87 1.08
C TRP A 4 8.98 -4.40 2.34
N GLU A 5 9.78 -4.07 3.35
CA GLU A 5 9.34 -3.30 4.51
C GLU A 5 8.85 -1.92 4.04
N CYS A 6 7.72 -1.50 4.58
CA CYS A 6 7.05 -0.27 4.23
C CYS A 6 6.74 0.49 5.52
N HIS A 7 7.40 1.63 5.68
CA HIS A 7 7.11 2.58 6.76
C HIS A 7 6.69 3.90 6.13
N VAL A 8 5.43 4.24 6.36
CA VAL A 8 4.81 5.47 5.88
C VAL A 8 5.07 6.55 6.91
N THR A 9 5.90 7.55 6.58
CA THR A 9 6.39 8.56 7.56
C THR A 9 5.48 9.79 7.69
N ARG A 10 4.47 9.88 6.82
CA ARG A 10 3.48 10.95 6.70
C ARG A 10 2.17 10.34 6.21
N ASP A 11 1.03 10.93 6.53
CA ASP A 11 -0.26 10.42 6.04
C ASP A 11 -0.23 10.30 4.51
N GLU A 12 -0.51 9.11 3.98
CA GLU A 12 -0.50 8.82 2.56
C GLU A 12 -1.85 8.22 2.14
N PHE A 13 -2.54 8.89 1.23
CA PHE A 13 -3.71 8.34 0.55
C PHE A 13 -3.30 7.87 -0.85
N CYS A 14 -3.70 6.66 -1.23
CA CYS A 14 -3.39 6.04 -2.52
C CYS A 14 -4.66 5.63 -3.24
N HIS A 15 -4.69 5.83 -4.56
CA HIS A 15 -5.64 5.17 -5.46
C HIS A 15 -4.85 4.36 -6.49
N PHE A 16 -5.08 3.04 -6.50
CA PHE A 16 -4.38 2.09 -7.36
C PHE A 16 -5.17 1.90 -8.66
N LEU A 17 -4.54 2.20 -9.79
CA LEU A 17 -5.15 2.19 -11.12
C LEU A 17 -4.97 0.85 -11.83
N GLU A 18 -3.82 0.18 -11.60
CA GLU A 18 -3.44 -1.07 -12.27
C GLU A 18 -2.59 -1.93 -11.32
N GLY A 19 -2.55 -3.24 -11.59
CA GLY A 19 -1.72 -4.22 -10.88
C GLY A 19 -2.36 -4.81 -9.63
N ARG A 20 -1.55 -5.59 -8.88
CA ARG A 20 -1.97 -6.27 -7.65
C ARG A 20 -0.87 -6.26 -6.61
N SER A 21 -1.25 -5.98 -5.37
CA SER A 21 -0.35 -6.06 -4.21
C SER A 21 -1.12 -6.38 -2.94
N THR A 22 -0.37 -6.75 -1.90
CA THR A 22 -0.91 -6.94 -0.56
C THR A 22 -0.05 -6.13 0.41
N TYR A 23 -0.71 -5.35 1.27
CA TYR A 23 -0.07 -4.66 2.39
C TYR A 23 -0.48 -5.34 3.68
N VAL A 24 0.48 -5.85 4.44
CA VAL A 24 0.25 -6.49 5.73
C VAL A 24 0.81 -5.59 6.82
N HIS A 25 -0.05 -5.02 7.65
CA HIS A 25 0.35 -4.21 8.79
C HIS A 25 1.04 -5.07 9.87
N GLU A 26 1.85 -4.48 10.74
CA GLU A 26 2.50 -5.19 11.85
C GLU A 26 1.51 -5.88 12.82
N SER A 27 0.25 -5.40 12.89
CA SER A 27 -0.83 -6.05 13.65
C SER A 27 -1.31 -7.37 13.03
N GLY A 28 -0.98 -7.62 11.76
CA GLY A 28 -1.52 -8.71 10.94
C GLY A 28 -2.68 -8.31 10.05
N ASP A 29 -3.18 -7.06 10.12
CA ASP A 29 -4.23 -6.59 9.23
C ASP A 29 -3.75 -6.57 7.77
N VAL A 30 -4.59 -7.06 6.87
CA VAL A 30 -4.26 -7.20 5.45
C VAL A 30 -5.12 -6.28 4.61
N ILE A 31 -4.47 -5.50 3.75
CA ILE A 31 -5.10 -4.68 2.71
C ILE A 31 -4.74 -5.31 1.37
N GLU A 32 -5.74 -5.91 0.73
CA GLU A 32 -5.61 -6.42 -0.64
C GLU A 32 -5.82 -5.29 -1.64
N ILE A 33 -4.88 -5.14 -2.57
CA ILE A 33 -4.92 -4.12 -3.61
C ILE A 33 -5.21 -4.76 -4.96
N THR A 34 -6.26 -4.24 -5.58
CA THR A 34 -6.64 -4.49 -6.98
C THR A 34 -6.90 -3.14 -7.66
N PRO A 35 -7.07 -3.08 -9.00
CA PRO A 35 -7.49 -1.85 -9.66
C PRO A 35 -8.74 -1.25 -9.00
N ASP A 36 -8.78 0.08 -8.92
CA ASP A 36 -9.81 0.89 -8.24
C ASP A 36 -9.84 0.77 -6.70
N THR A 37 -8.84 0.13 -6.09
CA THR A 37 -8.69 0.15 -4.62
C THR A 37 -8.18 1.50 -4.16
N ALA A 38 -8.89 2.12 -3.22
CA ALA A 38 -8.41 3.29 -2.48
C ALA A 38 -7.97 2.87 -1.08
N ALA A 39 -6.75 3.29 -0.68
CA ALA A 39 -6.18 2.94 0.62
C ALA A 39 -5.63 4.20 1.31
N PHE A 40 -5.83 4.26 2.62
CA PHE A 40 -5.25 5.29 3.47
C PHE A 40 -4.26 4.66 4.43
N PHE A 41 -3.02 5.13 4.38
CA PHE A 41 -1.95 4.74 5.27
C PHE A 41 -1.68 5.93 6.20
N PRO A 42 -2.10 5.88 7.48
CA PRO A 42 -1.82 6.95 8.42
C PRO A 42 -0.30 7.07 8.65
N LYS A 43 0.14 8.24 9.12
CA LYS A 43 1.50 8.46 9.58
C LYS A 43 1.90 7.35 10.55
N ASP A 44 3.11 6.85 10.36
CA ASP A 44 3.72 5.74 11.09
C ASP A 44 3.03 4.38 10.87
N TRP A 45 2.21 4.23 9.82
CA TRP A 45 1.82 2.91 9.35
C TRP A 45 3.08 2.12 8.95
N LYS A 46 3.20 0.91 9.50
CA LYS A 46 4.32 0.01 9.28
C LYS A 46 3.84 -1.37 8.93
N GLY A 47 4.54 -2.00 8.01
CA GLY A 47 4.24 -3.35 7.60
C GLY A 47 5.00 -3.73 6.35
N VAL A 48 4.51 -4.76 5.68
CA VAL A 48 5.17 -5.31 4.51
C VAL A 48 4.27 -5.13 3.30
N CYS A 49 4.82 -4.53 2.26
CA CYS A 49 4.19 -4.47 0.95
C CYS A 49 4.75 -5.60 0.07
N THR A 50 3.86 -6.40 -0.50
CA THR A 50 4.20 -7.42 -1.50
C THR A 50 3.51 -7.06 -2.81
N VAL A 51 4.27 -6.71 -3.85
CA VAL A 51 3.76 -6.43 -5.19
C VAL A 51 3.85 -7.68 -6.04
N HIS A 52 2.68 -8.23 -6.38
CA HIS A 52 2.51 -9.45 -7.18
C HIS A 52 2.62 -9.13 -8.67
N GLU A 53 2.03 -8.02 -9.10
CA GLU A 53 2.04 -7.51 -10.48
C GLU A 53 2.39 -6.03 -10.46
N THR A 54 3.09 -5.52 -11.49
CA THR A 54 3.49 -4.10 -11.55
C THR A 54 2.29 -3.19 -11.31
N ILE A 55 2.37 -2.36 -10.27
CA ILE A 55 1.31 -1.44 -9.87
C ILE A 55 1.47 -0.07 -10.51
N LYS A 56 0.34 0.59 -10.77
CA LYS A 56 0.26 2.03 -11.09
C LYS A 56 -0.66 2.67 -10.06
N LYS A 57 -0.19 3.72 -9.38
CA LYS A 57 -1.00 4.44 -8.39
C LYS A 57 -0.82 5.94 -8.50
N VAL A 58 -1.84 6.68 -8.09
CA VAL A 58 -1.73 8.10 -7.73
C VAL A 58 -1.78 8.21 -6.21
N TYR A 59 -1.09 9.19 -5.64
CA TYR A 59 -0.99 9.34 -4.19
C TYR A 59 -1.00 10.81 -3.77
N MET A 60 -1.42 11.04 -2.53
CA MET A 60 -1.38 12.33 -1.84
C MET A 60 -0.69 12.11 -0.49
N ILE A 61 0.31 12.93 -0.17
CA ILE A 61 1.03 12.89 1.12
C ILE A 61 0.80 14.20 1.87
N ARG A 62 0.42 14.14 3.14
CA ARG A 62 0.17 15.31 4.00
C ARG A 62 1.19 15.48 5.12
#